data_AF-A0AAN6RTW7-F1
#
_entry.id   AF-A0AAN6RTW7-F1
#
_cell.length_a   1.000
_cell.length_b   1.000
_cell.length_c   1.000
_cell.angle_alpha   90.00
_cell.angle_beta   90.00
_cell.angle_gamma   90.00
#
_symmetry.space_group_name_H-M   'P 1'
#
loop_
_entity.id
_entity.type
_entity.pdbx_description
1 polymer ?
#
loop_
_entity_poly.entity_id
_entity_poly.type
_entity_poly.pdbx_seq_one_letter_code
_entity_poly.pdbx_strand_id
1 'polypeptide(L)'
;MGVDYFLSSSTLDPSKGLRIRKLARLRRMVMEPVTGPGGRIGGEGVVVFLNDVAACGEDVLELVMQREAQEADMVCAMDWTPPSPPPSFPLPPTFYDVWISRSLLGSLLFHIPPATTSWAHSQTLFPDHPPSHSRFTSGLPTQVFSCWNGAAVFLASPLVKGQVAFRWPRVGECYQGEVQLLCKDLIEWQREPPEKVLCVPEFSEQRWLPWNESMEY
;
A
#
# COMPACT_ATOMS: atom_id res chain seq x y z
N MET A 1 -34.69 -0.86 -1.72
CA MET A 1 -33.27 -1.19 -1.51
C MET A 1 -32.71 -0.19 -0.54
N GLY A 2 -32.37 -0.63 0.69
CA GLY A 2 -31.89 0.25 1.75
C GLY A 2 -30.38 0.30 1.75
N VAL A 3 -29.81 1.41 1.27
CA VAL A 3 -28.39 1.72 1.45
C VAL A 3 -28.31 2.73 2.58
N ASP A 4 -27.62 2.39 3.65
CA ASP A 4 -27.29 3.35 4.69
C ASP A 4 -26.26 4.34 4.16
N TYR A 5 -26.60 5.62 4.18
CA TYR A 5 -25.73 6.71 3.74
C TYR A 5 -25.25 7.51 4.93
N PHE A 6 -23.93 7.69 5.03
CA PHE A 6 -23.29 8.51 6.05
C PHE A 6 -22.45 9.58 5.36
N LEU A 7 -22.69 10.84 5.71
CA LEU A 7 -21.86 11.96 5.29
C LEU A 7 -21.12 12.51 6.51
N SER A 8 -19.79 12.52 6.44
CA SER A 8 -18.93 13.17 7.41
C SER A 8 -18.00 14.14 6.69
N SER A 9 -17.78 15.30 7.28
CA SER A 9 -16.88 16.33 6.72
C SER A 9 -16.00 16.90 7.82
N SER A 10 -14.83 17.44 7.43
CA SER A 10 -13.86 17.97 8.37
C SER A 10 -13.12 19.17 7.78
N THR A 11 -12.73 20.11 8.63
CA THR A 11 -11.85 21.24 8.29
C THR A 11 -10.36 20.88 8.36
N LEU A 12 -10.03 19.61 8.63
CA LEU A 12 -8.66 19.12 8.66
C LEU A 12 -8.05 19.16 7.25
N ASP A 13 -7.10 20.07 7.07
CA ASP A 13 -6.33 20.22 5.83
C ASP A 13 -5.00 19.44 5.91
N PRO A 14 -4.85 18.29 5.21
CA PRO A 14 -3.64 17.47 5.22
C PRO A 14 -2.48 18.11 4.44
N SER A 15 -2.71 19.15 3.63
CA SER A 15 -1.64 19.86 2.93
C SER A 15 -0.77 20.72 3.87
N LYS A 16 -1.27 20.99 5.09
CA LYS A 16 -0.59 21.81 6.10
C LYS A 16 -0.10 20.98 7.28
N GLY A 17 1.14 21.18 7.73
CA GLY A 17 1.68 20.54 8.94
C GLY A 17 1.83 19.02 8.83
N LEU A 18 1.45 18.28 9.87
CA LEU A 18 1.63 16.81 9.94
C LEU A 18 0.64 16.05 9.05
N ARG A 19 0.93 16.00 7.74
CA ARG A 19 0.11 15.39 6.69
C ARG A 19 -0.40 13.99 7.03
N ILE A 20 0.51 13.03 7.27
CA ILE A 20 0.14 11.63 7.56
C ILE A 20 -0.75 11.51 8.81
N ARG A 21 -0.54 12.35 9.83
CA ARG A 21 -1.35 12.32 11.06
C ARG A 21 -2.78 12.77 10.78
N LYS A 22 -2.93 13.79 9.94
CA LYS A 22 -4.21 14.31 9.51
C LYS A 22 -4.94 13.33 8.59
N LEU A 23 -4.23 12.73 7.63
CA LEU A 23 -4.76 11.68 6.77
C LEU A 23 -5.24 10.46 7.56
N ALA A 24 -4.47 9.99 8.54
CA ALA A 24 -4.86 8.92 9.45
C ALA A 24 -6.13 9.26 10.26
N ARG A 25 -6.30 10.54 10.64
CA ARG A 25 -7.50 11.00 11.32
C ARG A 25 -8.70 11.08 10.38
N LEU A 26 -8.51 11.61 9.18
CA LEU A 26 -9.54 11.67 8.13
C LEU A 26 -10.08 10.29 7.78
N ARG A 27 -9.20 9.31 7.50
CA ARG A 27 -9.61 7.95 7.18
C ARG A 27 -10.30 7.25 8.35
N ARG A 28 -9.86 7.50 9.60
CA ARG A 28 -10.59 6.98 10.77
C ARG A 28 -12.00 7.53 10.88
N MET A 29 -12.22 8.81 10.60
CA MET A 29 -13.58 9.40 10.61
C MET A 29 -14.49 8.74 9.56
N VAL A 30 -13.95 8.43 8.37
CA VAL A 30 -14.69 7.70 7.33
C VAL A 30 -15.05 6.29 7.77
N MET A 31 -14.21 5.64 8.59
CA MET A 31 -14.43 4.28 9.08
C MET A 31 -15.31 4.19 10.33
N GLU A 32 -15.71 5.30 10.96
CA GLU A 32 -16.54 5.27 12.18
C GLU A 32 -17.85 4.46 12.03
N PRO A 33 -18.58 4.49 10.90
CA PRO A 33 -19.76 3.63 10.72
C PRO A 33 -19.45 2.12 10.73
N VAL A 34 -18.20 1.75 10.44
CA VAL A 34 -17.72 0.35 10.44
C VAL A 34 -17.17 -0.04 11.80
N THR A 35 -16.37 0.81 12.44
CA THR A 35 -15.60 0.46 13.65
C THR A 35 -16.13 1.07 14.94
N GLY A 36 -17.09 1.98 14.88
CA GLY A 36 -17.59 2.74 16.04
C GLY A 36 -18.56 1.95 16.92
N PRO A 37 -18.93 2.48 18.11
CA PRO A 37 -19.98 1.92 18.96
C PRO A 37 -21.31 1.85 18.19
N GLY A 38 -21.86 0.65 17.98
CA GLY A 38 -23.04 0.43 17.15
C GLY A 38 -22.75 0.30 15.65
N GLY A 39 -21.49 0.05 15.28
CA GLY A 39 -21.07 -0.26 13.91
C GLY A 39 -21.97 -1.34 13.28
N ARG A 40 -22.44 -1.06 12.07
CA ARG A 40 -23.49 -1.86 11.41
C ARG A 40 -22.93 -2.96 10.51
N ILE A 41 -21.61 -2.96 10.32
CA ILE A 41 -20.90 -3.93 9.48
C ILE A 41 -20.17 -4.90 10.43
N GLY A 42 -20.58 -6.17 10.41
CA GLY A 42 -19.89 -7.23 11.14
C GLY A 42 -18.48 -7.50 10.57
N GLY A 43 -17.66 -8.28 11.29
CA GLY A 43 -16.28 -8.56 10.87
C GLY A 43 -16.16 -9.23 9.49
N GLU A 44 -17.20 -9.90 9.01
CA GLU A 44 -17.24 -10.55 7.69
C GLU A 44 -17.48 -9.56 6.52
N GLY A 45 -17.75 -8.29 6.82
CA GLY A 45 -17.94 -7.27 5.79
C GLY A 45 -16.67 -6.99 5.00
N VAL A 46 -16.84 -6.63 3.73
CA VAL A 46 -15.77 -6.15 2.86
C VAL A 46 -15.83 -4.62 2.82
N VAL A 47 -14.70 -3.97 3.02
CA VAL A 47 -14.54 -2.52 2.86
C VAL A 47 -14.04 -2.27 1.45
N VAL A 48 -14.77 -1.45 0.68
CA VAL A 48 -14.27 -0.82 -0.54
C VAL A 48 -13.93 0.63 -0.18
N PHE A 49 -12.65 0.96 -0.17
CA PHE A 49 -12.16 2.30 0.13
C PHE A 49 -11.74 2.99 -1.17
N LEU A 50 -12.44 4.07 -1.54
CA LEU A 50 -12.10 4.92 -2.67
C LEU A 50 -11.47 6.22 -2.16
N ASN A 51 -10.35 6.63 -2.76
CA ASN A 51 -9.62 7.85 -2.44
C ASN A 51 -9.95 8.95 -3.46
N ASP A 52 -8.94 9.52 -4.11
CA ASP A 52 -8.99 10.63 -5.07
C ASP A 52 -9.01 10.16 -6.53
N VAL A 53 -9.83 9.15 -6.82
CA VAL A 53 -9.99 8.58 -8.17
C VAL A 53 -11.42 8.67 -8.69
N ALA A 54 -11.55 8.72 -10.01
CA ALA A 54 -12.80 8.45 -10.70
C ALA A 54 -12.87 6.96 -11.01
N ALA A 55 -13.81 6.24 -10.38
CA ALA A 55 -14.00 4.81 -10.56
C ALA A 55 -15.31 4.51 -11.29
N CYS A 56 -15.33 3.47 -12.13
CA CYS A 56 -16.56 2.88 -12.62
C CYS A 56 -17.05 1.79 -11.65
N GLY A 57 -18.35 1.47 -11.70
CA GLY A 57 -18.91 0.42 -10.83
C GLY A 57 -18.30 -0.94 -11.11
N GLU A 58 -17.99 -1.21 -12.38
CA GLU A 58 -17.33 -2.42 -12.87
C GLU A 58 -15.93 -2.59 -12.27
N ASP A 59 -15.15 -1.50 -12.17
CA ASP A 59 -13.81 -1.54 -11.57
C ASP A 59 -13.89 -1.92 -10.09
N VAL A 60 -14.89 -1.39 -9.37
CA VAL A 60 -15.12 -1.73 -7.96
C VAL A 60 -15.50 -3.21 -7.80
N LEU A 61 -16.40 -3.71 -8.65
CA LEU A 61 -16.83 -5.10 -8.62
C LEU A 61 -15.68 -6.06 -8.97
N GLU A 62 -14.82 -5.68 -9.92
CA GLU A 62 -13.61 -6.43 -10.27
C GLU A 62 -12.67 -6.55 -9.07
N LEU A 63 -12.41 -5.46 -8.34
CA LEU A 63 -11.54 -5.51 -7.15
C LEU A 63 -12.11 -6.42 -6.05
N VAL A 64 -13.43 -6.37 -5.84
CA VAL A 64 -14.11 -7.28 -4.90
C VAL A 64 -13.98 -8.73 -5.36
N MET A 65 -14.21 -9.00 -6.65
CA MET A 65 -14.08 -10.33 -7.23
C MET A 65 -12.65 -10.86 -7.13
N GLN A 66 -11.63 -10.05 -7.43
CA GLN A 66 -10.22 -10.44 -7.30
C GLN A 66 -9.85 -10.73 -5.84
N ARG A 67 -10.40 -9.98 -4.88
CA ARG A 67 -10.19 -10.26 -3.46
C ARG A 67 -10.69 -11.65 -3.09
N GLU A 68 -11.91 -12.00 -3.50
CA GLU A 68 -12.50 -13.30 -3.23
C GLU A 68 -11.77 -14.43 -3.99
N ALA A 69 -11.52 -14.26 -5.28
CA ALA A 69 -10.92 -15.28 -6.14
C ALA A 69 -9.45 -15.59 -5.79
N GLN A 70 -8.71 -14.60 -5.27
CA GLN A 70 -7.32 -14.78 -4.82
C GLN A 70 -7.22 -15.06 -3.31
N GLU A 71 -8.36 -15.11 -2.59
CA GLU A 71 -8.40 -15.18 -1.12
C GLU A 71 -7.51 -14.13 -0.44
N ALA A 72 -7.41 -12.94 -1.04
CA ALA A 72 -6.50 -11.90 -0.59
C ALA A 72 -7.04 -11.20 0.66
N ASP A 73 -6.17 -10.86 1.61
CA ASP A 73 -6.54 -9.99 2.73
C ASP A 73 -6.88 -8.57 2.25
N MET A 74 -6.21 -8.14 1.18
CA MET A 74 -6.35 -6.83 0.57
C MET A 74 -5.98 -6.85 -0.92
N VAL A 75 -6.73 -6.11 -1.73
CA VAL A 75 -6.48 -5.86 -3.15
C VAL A 75 -6.52 -4.36 -3.40
N CYS A 76 -5.64 -3.84 -4.25
CA CYS A 76 -5.66 -2.44 -4.67
C CYS A 76 -5.84 -2.30 -6.17
N ALA A 77 -6.47 -1.21 -6.58
CA ALA A 77 -6.40 -0.77 -7.98
C ALA A 77 -5.00 -0.29 -8.33
N MET A 78 -4.76 -0.14 -9.64
CA MET A 78 -3.62 0.60 -10.16
C MET A 78 -4.11 1.99 -10.56
N ASP A 79 -3.58 3.02 -9.90
CA ASP A 79 -3.93 4.41 -10.19
C ASP A 79 -3.02 4.97 -11.30
N TRP A 80 -3.62 5.22 -12.46
CA TRP A 80 -2.94 5.67 -13.66
C TRP A 80 -3.34 7.10 -13.96
N THR A 81 -2.36 7.99 -13.97
CA THR A 81 -2.57 9.40 -14.35
C THR A 81 -2.08 9.64 -15.76
N PRO A 82 -2.74 10.54 -16.52
CA PRO A 82 -2.20 10.99 -17.79
C PRO A 82 -0.78 11.56 -17.61
N PRO A 83 0.11 11.36 -18.59
CA PRO A 83 1.41 12.02 -18.59
C PRO A 83 1.26 13.54 -18.47
N SER A 84 2.09 14.16 -17.62
CA SER A 84 2.08 15.62 -17.38
C SER A 84 3.47 16.22 -17.65
N PRO A 85 3.60 17.29 -18.47
CA PRO A 85 2.53 17.94 -19.22
C PRO A 85 1.95 17.03 -20.33
N PRO A 86 0.69 17.26 -20.76
CA PRO A 86 0.08 16.45 -21.81
C PRO A 86 0.94 16.54 -23.08
N PRO A 87 1.52 15.43 -23.52
CA PRO A 87 2.45 15.41 -24.63
C PRO A 87 1.73 15.63 -25.97
N SER A 88 2.45 16.16 -26.95
CA SER A 88 2.01 16.22 -28.36
C SER A 88 1.95 14.85 -29.05
N PHE A 89 2.38 13.79 -28.37
CA PHE A 89 2.35 12.39 -28.81
C PHE A 89 1.88 11.50 -27.65
N PRO A 90 1.17 10.39 -27.89
CA PRO A 90 0.71 9.52 -26.79
C PRO A 90 1.91 8.97 -26.00
N LEU A 91 2.09 9.47 -24.76
CA LEU A 91 2.97 8.83 -23.79
C LEU A 91 2.12 7.85 -22.96
N PRO A 92 2.69 6.71 -22.53
CA PRO A 92 1.99 5.82 -21.63
C PRO A 92 1.70 6.51 -20.29
N PRO A 93 0.62 6.09 -19.59
CA PRO A 93 0.24 6.71 -18.33
C PRO A 93 1.30 6.53 -17.26
N THR A 94 1.25 7.41 -16.27
CA THR A 94 2.14 7.43 -15.13
C THR A 94 1.47 6.74 -13.96
N PHE A 95 2.15 5.76 -13.34
CA PHE A 95 1.68 5.17 -12.09
C PHE A 95 1.73 6.20 -10.95
N TYR A 96 0.58 6.50 -10.38
CA TYR A 96 0.43 7.46 -9.29
C TYR A 96 0.48 6.77 -7.91
N ASP A 97 0.65 7.56 -6.84
CA ASP A 97 0.73 7.08 -5.45
C ASP A 97 1.88 6.07 -5.15
N VAL A 98 2.96 6.13 -5.95
CA VAL A 98 4.16 5.31 -5.77
C VAL A 98 4.76 5.37 -4.36
N TRP A 99 4.63 6.50 -3.65
CA TRP A 99 5.15 6.66 -2.29
C TRP A 99 4.53 5.73 -1.26
N ILE A 100 3.37 5.17 -1.57
CA ILE A 100 2.65 4.21 -0.71
C ILE A 100 2.86 2.76 -1.15
N SER A 101 3.13 2.54 -2.43
CA SER A 101 3.24 1.21 -2.99
C SER A 101 4.63 0.62 -2.76
N ARG A 102 4.67 -0.65 -2.34
CA ARG A 102 5.92 -1.38 -2.13
C ARG A 102 5.84 -2.77 -2.75
N SER A 103 6.88 -3.13 -3.48
CA SER A 103 7.07 -4.49 -4.00
C SER A 103 7.21 -5.49 -2.85
N LEU A 104 7.19 -6.78 -3.16
CA LEU A 104 7.52 -7.83 -2.17
C LEU A 104 8.89 -7.64 -1.52
N LEU A 105 9.84 -6.99 -2.21
CA LEU A 105 11.18 -6.71 -1.69
C LEU A 105 11.24 -5.42 -0.86
N GLY A 106 10.11 -4.72 -0.70
CA GLY A 106 10.03 -3.46 0.05
C GLY A 106 10.53 -2.23 -0.72
N SER A 107 10.86 -2.37 -2.00
CA SER A 107 11.20 -1.26 -2.90
C SER A 107 9.96 -0.54 -3.42
N LEU A 108 10.10 0.69 -3.91
CA LEU A 108 9.04 1.35 -4.69
C LEU A 108 8.69 0.50 -5.91
N LEU A 109 7.44 0.56 -6.38
CA LEU A 109 7.04 -0.19 -7.57
C LEU A 109 7.79 0.23 -8.83
N PHE A 110 8.33 1.44 -8.90
CA PHE A 110 9.29 1.83 -9.92
C PHE A 110 10.43 2.66 -9.33
N HIS A 111 11.54 2.72 -10.06
CA HIS A 111 12.73 3.44 -9.61
C HIS A 111 12.55 4.96 -9.72
N ILE A 112 12.71 5.67 -8.59
CA ILE A 112 12.80 7.13 -8.55
C ILE A 112 14.23 7.50 -8.14
N PRO A 113 15.03 8.09 -9.04
CA PRO A 113 16.39 8.48 -8.71
C PRO A 113 16.39 9.55 -7.59
N PRO A 114 17.10 9.34 -6.46
CA PRO A 114 17.07 10.29 -5.34
C PRO A 114 17.55 11.69 -5.70
N ALA A 115 18.51 11.79 -6.64
CA ALA A 115 19.11 13.06 -7.05
C ALA A 115 18.16 13.94 -7.88
N THR A 116 17.24 13.35 -8.64
CA THR A 116 16.39 14.09 -9.59
C THR A 116 14.91 14.02 -9.26
N THR A 117 14.50 13.05 -8.42
CA THR A 117 13.09 12.73 -8.15
C THR A 117 12.28 12.52 -9.44
N SER A 118 12.94 12.07 -10.50
CA SER A 118 12.34 11.91 -11.82
C SER A 118 11.38 10.72 -11.89
N TRP A 119 10.27 10.91 -12.60
CA TRP A 119 9.26 9.88 -12.85
C TRP A 119 9.42 9.22 -14.23
N ALA A 120 10.58 9.40 -14.87
CA ALA A 120 10.86 8.85 -16.19
C ALA A 120 10.76 7.32 -16.28
N HIS A 121 10.87 6.62 -15.14
CA HIS A 121 10.77 5.16 -15.06
C HIS A 121 9.39 4.67 -14.57
N SER A 122 8.38 5.55 -14.50
CA SER A 122 7.05 5.24 -13.95
C SER A 122 6.27 4.12 -14.66
N GLN A 123 6.73 3.71 -15.85
CA GLN A 123 6.14 2.64 -16.65
C GLN A 123 6.82 1.28 -16.43
N THR A 124 8.03 1.29 -15.86
CA THR A 124 8.78 0.06 -15.59
C THR A 124 8.53 -0.37 -14.15
N LEU A 125 7.38 -1.01 -13.93
CA LEU A 125 7.01 -1.51 -12.61
C LEU A 125 7.78 -2.80 -12.26
N PHE A 126 8.10 -3.02 -10.99
CA PHE A 126 8.86 -4.15 -10.45
C PHE A 126 10.27 -4.33 -11.06
N PRO A 127 11.07 -3.26 -11.23
CA PRO A 127 12.33 -3.34 -11.96
C PRO A 127 13.38 -4.24 -11.31
N ASP A 128 13.26 -4.47 -10.00
CA ASP A 128 14.17 -5.26 -9.16
C ASP A 128 13.63 -6.66 -8.84
N HIS A 129 12.44 -7.03 -9.35
CA HIS A 129 11.84 -8.34 -9.11
C HIS A 129 11.27 -8.93 -10.41
N PRO A 130 12.11 -9.61 -11.22
CA PRO A 130 11.70 -10.16 -12.51
C PRO A 130 10.45 -11.06 -12.49
N PRO A 131 10.22 -11.91 -11.46
CA PRO A 131 8.97 -12.69 -11.37
C PRO A 131 7.72 -11.83 -11.27
N SER A 132 7.73 -10.78 -10.42
CA SER A 132 6.59 -9.85 -10.33
C SER A 132 6.45 -9.02 -11.60
N HIS A 133 7.55 -8.59 -12.22
CA HIS A 133 7.51 -7.85 -13.49
C HIS A 133 6.84 -8.67 -14.60
N SER A 134 7.26 -9.92 -14.79
CA SER A 134 6.68 -10.81 -15.79
C SER A 134 5.19 -11.09 -15.53
N ARG A 135 4.83 -11.31 -14.26
CA ARG A 135 3.44 -11.55 -13.87
C ARG A 135 2.56 -10.33 -14.12
N PHE A 136 3.02 -9.15 -13.69
CA PHE A 136 2.31 -7.89 -13.85
C PHE A 136 2.11 -7.52 -15.32
N THR A 137 3.17 -7.61 -16.14
CA THR A 137 3.11 -7.31 -17.59
C THR A 137 2.25 -8.30 -18.36
N SER A 138 1.99 -9.49 -17.81
CA SER A 138 1.04 -10.47 -18.36
C SER A 138 -0.41 -10.22 -17.93
N GLY A 139 -0.70 -9.11 -17.22
CA GLY A 139 -2.03 -8.77 -16.72
C GLY A 139 -2.51 -9.65 -15.56
N LEU A 140 -1.59 -10.29 -14.83
CA LEU A 140 -1.93 -11.20 -13.74
C LEU A 140 -1.84 -10.50 -12.37
N PRO A 141 -2.71 -10.87 -11.40
CA PRO A 141 -2.64 -10.38 -10.03
C PRO A 141 -1.24 -10.56 -9.44
N THR A 142 -0.61 -9.49 -8.99
CA THR A 142 0.79 -9.49 -8.57
C THR A 142 0.89 -9.12 -7.09
N GLN A 143 1.54 -9.99 -6.32
CA GLN A 143 1.69 -9.78 -4.87
C GLN A 143 2.64 -8.62 -4.59
N VAL A 144 2.27 -7.80 -3.60
CA VAL A 144 2.98 -6.59 -3.16
C VAL A 144 3.00 -6.55 -1.63
N PHE A 145 3.97 -5.84 -1.05
CA PHE A 145 4.00 -5.61 0.39
C PHE A 145 2.95 -4.58 0.82
N SER A 146 2.81 -3.51 0.04
CA SER A 146 1.78 -2.50 0.27
C SER A 146 1.33 -1.86 -1.04
N CYS A 147 0.06 -1.47 -1.07
CA CYS A 147 -0.53 -0.66 -2.12
C CYS A 147 -1.70 0.14 -1.52
N TRP A 148 -2.07 1.25 -2.15
CA TRP A 148 -3.29 2.01 -1.81
C TRP A 148 -3.61 2.98 -2.94
N ASN A 149 -3.47 2.53 -4.18
CA ASN A 149 -3.45 3.41 -5.35
C ASN A 149 -4.90 3.64 -5.79
N GLY A 150 -5.48 4.76 -5.33
CA GLY A 150 -6.83 5.18 -5.68
C GLY A 150 -7.97 4.40 -5.02
N ALA A 151 -7.93 3.07 -5.08
CA ALA A 151 -8.93 2.19 -4.47
C ALA A 151 -8.28 0.98 -3.79
N ALA A 152 -8.87 0.56 -2.67
CA ALA A 152 -8.48 -0.65 -1.96
C ALA A 152 -9.70 -1.42 -1.47
N VAL A 153 -9.65 -2.75 -1.56
CA VAL A 153 -10.68 -3.66 -1.07
C VAL A 153 -10.05 -4.61 -0.06
N PHE A 154 -10.60 -4.68 1.15
CA PHE A 154 -10.06 -5.51 2.23
C PHE A 154 -11.14 -5.92 3.23
N LEU A 155 -10.85 -6.94 4.04
CA LEU A 155 -11.76 -7.38 5.10
C LEU A 155 -11.91 -6.32 6.20
N ALA A 156 -13.13 -6.08 6.67
CA ALA A 156 -13.39 -5.21 7.80
C ALA A 156 -12.90 -5.80 9.13
N SER A 157 -12.76 -7.13 9.22
CA SER A 157 -12.50 -7.84 10.48
C SER A 157 -11.31 -7.30 11.28
N PRO A 158 -10.14 -6.99 10.69
CA PRO A 158 -8.99 -6.52 11.47
C PRO A 158 -9.24 -5.12 12.07
N LEU A 159 -9.99 -4.27 11.38
CA LEU A 159 -10.39 -2.95 11.87
C LEU A 159 -11.46 -3.05 12.97
N VAL A 160 -12.49 -3.86 12.75
CA VAL A 160 -13.60 -4.06 13.70
C VAL A 160 -13.09 -4.67 15.01
N LYS A 161 -12.13 -5.60 14.95
CA LYS A 161 -11.49 -6.21 16.12
C LYS A 161 -10.45 -5.29 16.79
N GLY A 162 -10.18 -4.11 16.22
CA GLY A 162 -9.17 -3.18 16.73
C GLY A 162 -7.73 -3.70 16.60
N GLN A 163 -7.48 -4.68 15.74
CA GLN A 163 -6.15 -5.23 15.48
C GLN A 163 -5.29 -4.25 14.67
N VAL A 164 -5.92 -3.56 13.71
CA VAL A 164 -5.28 -2.52 12.90
C VAL A 164 -6.09 -1.22 12.96
N ALA A 165 -5.45 -0.10 12.62
CA ALA A 165 -6.11 1.20 12.47
C ALA A 165 -5.26 2.15 11.62
N PHE A 166 -5.90 3.07 10.90
CA PHE A 166 -5.16 4.18 10.28
C PHE A 166 -4.49 5.03 11.37
N ARG A 167 -3.17 5.12 11.33
CA ARG A 167 -2.38 5.71 12.41
C ARG A 167 -1.15 6.46 11.92
N TRP A 168 -0.56 7.21 12.83
CA TRP A 168 0.79 7.76 12.67
C TRP A 168 1.84 6.71 13.07
N PRO A 169 3.09 6.78 12.56
CA PRO A 169 4.20 5.96 13.05
C PRO A 169 4.36 6.03 14.57
N ARG A 170 4.57 4.88 15.22
CA ARG A 170 4.91 4.81 16.65
C ARG A 170 6.36 5.24 16.86
N VAL A 171 6.73 5.53 18.11
CA VAL A 171 8.13 5.81 18.47
C VAL A 171 8.98 4.59 18.09
N GLY A 172 10.08 4.83 17.36
CA GLY A 172 10.96 3.79 16.84
C GLY A 172 10.58 3.24 15.45
N GLU A 173 9.42 3.61 14.90
CA GLU A 173 9.08 3.26 13.52
C GLU A 173 9.56 4.32 12.53
N CYS A 174 9.98 3.89 11.34
CA CYS A 174 10.31 4.78 10.24
C CYS A 174 9.08 5.61 9.81
N TYR A 175 9.35 6.80 9.27
CA TYR A 175 8.32 7.62 8.67
C TYR A 175 7.70 6.91 7.46
N GLN A 176 6.40 6.66 7.51
CA GLN A 176 5.64 5.92 6.50
C GLN A 176 4.21 6.45 6.42
N GLY A 177 3.57 6.29 5.26
CA GLY A 177 2.16 6.66 5.09
C GLY A 177 1.23 5.80 5.95
N GLU A 178 0.10 6.36 6.38
CA GLU A 178 -0.85 5.68 7.28
C GLU A 178 -1.44 4.40 6.68
N VAL A 179 -1.54 4.34 5.35
CA VAL A 179 -2.04 3.18 4.62
C VAL A 179 -0.95 2.12 4.41
N GLN A 180 0.32 2.54 4.31
CA GLN A 180 1.46 1.61 4.35
C GLN A 180 1.58 0.98 5.74
N LEU A 181 1.36 1.78 6.80
CA LEU A 181 1.29 1.28 8.17
C LEU A 181 0.12 0.32 8.38
N LEU A 182 -1.03 0.57 7.74
CA LEU A 182 -2.15 -0.37 7.76
C LEU A 182 -1.74 -1.72 7.15
N CYS A 183 -1.13 -1.71 5.95
CA CYS A 183 -0.63 -2.93 5.31
C CYS A 183 0.40 -3.65 6.20
N LYS A 184 1.33 -2.90 6.78
CA LYS A 184 2.34 -3.43 7.71
C LYS A 184 1.72 -4.09 8.95
N ASP A 185 0.66 -3.49 9.50
CA ASP A 185 -0.01 -3.99 10.70
C ASP A 185 -0.90 -5.21 10.43
N LEU A 186 -1.28 -5.47 9.18
CA LEU A 186 -1.96 -6.70 8.77
C LEU A 186 -1.02 -7.92 8.78
N ILE A 187 0.30 -7.70 8.67
CA ILE A 187 1.30 -8.77 8.63
C ILE A 187 1.63 -9.22 10.05
N GLU A 188 1.55 -10.54 10.28
CA GLU A 188 2.09 -11.16 11.49
C GLU A 188 3.62 -11.28 11.35
N TRP A 189 4.34 -10.35 11.98
CA TRP A 189 5.79 -10.34 11.97
C TRP A 189 6.36 -11.41 12.90
N GLN A 190 7.14 -12.34 12.36
CA GLN A 190 8.04 -13.18 13.16
C GLN A 190 9.18 -12.29 13.69
N ARG A 191 9.12 -11.95 14.97
CA ARG A 191 10.07 -11.03 15.61
C ARG A 191 11.46 -11.61 15.79
N GLU A 192 11.53 -12.93 15.95
CA GLU A 192 12.78 -13.65 16.12
C GLU A 192 13.15 -14.23 14.75
N PRO A 193 14.09 -13.61 14.02
CA PRO A 193 14.66 -14.27 12.86
C PRO A 193 15.36 -15.56 13.34
N PRO A 194 15.62 -16.52 12.42
CA PRO A 194 16.38 -17.70 12.77
C PRO A 194 17.68 -17.35 13.51
N GLU A 195 17.99 -18.09 14.59
CA GLU A 195 19.12 -17.81 15.49
C GLU A 195 20.47 -17.72 14.74
N LYS A 196 20.58 -18.37 13.58
CA LYS A 196 21.79 -18.40 12.75
C LYS A 196 21.41 -18.16 11.29
N VAL A 197 21.85 -17.03 10.75
CA VAL A 197 21.76 -16.69 9.32
C VAL A 197 23.16 -16.35 8.83
N LEU A 198 23.62 -16.99 7.76
CA LEU A 198 24.93 -16.76 7.16
C LEU A 198 24.75 -16.49 5.66
N CYS A 199 25.10 -15.28 5.22
CA CYS A 199 25.28 -14.99 3.80
C CYS A 199 26.74 -15.30 3.44
N VAL A 200 26.97 -16.35 2.64
CA VAL A 200 28.32 -16.71 2.16
C VAL A 200 28.44 -16.22 0.71
N PRO A 201 29.11 -15.07 0.46
CA PRO A 201 29.22 -14.53 -0.90
C PRO A 201 30.11 -15.39 -1.80
N GLU A 202 31.11 -16.07 -1.23
CA GLU A 202 31.97 -17.04 -1.92
C GLU A 202 32.45 -18.12 -0.95
N PHE A 203 32.55 -19.38 -1.40
CA PHE A 203 32.93 -20.52 -0.55
C PHE A 203 34.35 -20.42 0.04
N SER A 204 35.22 -19.64 -0.61
CA SER A 204 36.64 -19.44 -0.29
C SER A 204 36.90 -18.46 0.87
N GLU A 205 35.98 -17.56 1.18
CA GLU A 205 36.16 -16.53 2.22
C GLU A 205 35.07 -16.62 3.29
N GLN A 206 35.22 -17.61 4.18
CA GLN A 206 34.34 -17.79 5.33
C GLN A 206 34.92 -17.11 6.56
N ARG A 207 34.53 -15.85 6.81
CA ARG A 207 34.84 -15.15 8.05
C ARG A 207 33.58 -14.58 8.69
N TRP A 208 33.55 -14.58 10.02
CA TRP A 208 32.49 -13.94 10.78
C TRP A 208 32.65 -12.42 10.71
N LEU A 209 31.55 -11.72 10.41
CA LEU A 209 31.48 -10.27 10.39
C LEU A 209 30.47 -9.78 11.45
N PRO A 210 30.67 -8.59 12.05
CA PRO A 210 29.68 -7.99 12.94
C PRO A 210 28.34 -7.79 12.22
N TRP A 211 27.23 -8.06 12.91
CA TRP A 211 25.87 -8.00 12.34
C TRP A 211 25.47 -6.61 11.79
N ASN A 212 26.18 -5.55 12.20
CA ASN A 212 25.90 -4.16 11.83
C ASN A 212 26.83 -3.58 10.75
N GLU A 213 27.78 -4.36 10.19
CA GLU A 213 28.74 -3.87 9.19
C GLU A 213 28.06 -3.26 7.94
N SER A 214 26.93 -3.81 7.54
CA SER A 214 26.15 -3.31 6.39
C SER A 214 25.36 -2.02 6.68
N MET A 215 25.34 -1.54 7.92
CA MET A 215 24.62 -0.32 8.33
C MET A 215 25.51 0.93 8.37
N GLU A 216 26.80 0.82 8.01
CA GLU A 216 27.76 1.95 8.04
C GLU A 216 27.90 2.71 6.69
N TYR A 217 26.94 2.58 5.77
CA TYR A 217 26.89 3.35 4.52
C TYR A 217 25.80 4.43 4.51
#